data_AF-G5QWU6-F1
#
_entry.id   AF-G5QWU6-F1
#
_cell.length_a   1.000
_cell.length_b   1.000
_cell.length_c   1.000
_cell.angle_alpha   90.00
_cell.angle_beta   90.00
_cell.angle_gamma   90.00
#
_symmetry.space_group_name_H-M   'P 1'
#
loop_
_entity.id
_entity.type
_entity.pdbx_description
1 polymer ?
#
loop_
_entity_poly.entity_id
_entity_poly.type
_entity_poly.pdbx_seq_one_letter_code
_entity_poly.pdbx_strand_id
1 'polypeptide(L)'
;ADISAYAKQIQVAIQSRLYDASLYQGKQCVLHISLAPDGSLKSITSEGGDPALCQAALMAAKTAKIPKPPSQAVYEKIKDAKLDFKL
;
A
#
# COMPACT_ATOMS: atom_id res chain seq x y z
N ALA A 1 4.74 -18.66 5.15
CA ALA A 1 4.61 -17.42 5.94
C ALA A 1 5.19 -16.35 5.04
N ASP A 2 4.34 -15.59 4.34
CA ASP A 2 4.81 -14.77 3.19
C ASP A 2 3.95 -13.50 2.96
N ILE A 3 2.78 -13.41 3.58
CA ILE A 3 1.82 -12.31 3.35
C ILE A 3 2.30 -11.03 4.04
N SER A 4 2.79 -11.12 5.28
CA SER A 4 3.29 -9.95 6.02
C SER A 4 4.53 -9.35 5.36
N ALA A 5 5.42 -10.19 4.83
CA ALA A 5 6.59 -9.76 4.06
C ALA A 5 6.16 -9.05 2.77
N TYR A 6 5.20 -9.62 2.03
CA TYR A 6 4.69 -9.01 0.81
C TYR A 6 3.89 -7.71 1.08
N ALA A 7 3.08 -7.66 2.14
CA ALA A 7 2.41 -6.44 2.58
C ALA A 7 3.41 -5.31 2.90
N LYS A 8 4.53 -5.67 3.56
CA LYS A 8 5.63 -4.72 3.81
C LYS A 8 6.30 -4.25 2.54
N GLN A 9 6.47 -5.12 1.53
CA GLN A 9 6.99 -4.72 0.22
C GLN A 9 6.06 -3.71 -0.49
N ILE A 10 4.74 -3.92 -0.42
CA ILE A 10 3.76 -2.95 -0.93
C ILE A 10 3.92 -1.62 -0.21
N GLN A 11 3.99 -1.64 1.13
CA GLN A 11 4.19 -0.42 1.93
C GLN A 11 5.45 0.33 1.52
N VAL A 12 6.60 -0.36 1.43
CA VAL A 12 7.86 0.25 1.01
C VAL A 12 7.76 0.81 -0.42
N ALA A 13 7.13 0.09 -1.35
CA ALA A 13 6.95 0.57 -2.72
C ALA A 13 6.13 1.88 -2.77
N ILE A 14 5.06 1.97 -1.98
CA ILE A 14 4.24 3.18 -1.88
C ILE A 14 5.02 4.29 -1.15
N GLN A 15 5.71 3.99 -0.05
CA GLN A 15 6.53 4.96 0.70
C GLN A 15 7.63 5.57 -0.15
N SER A 16 8.24 4.79 -1.05
CA SER A 16 9.28 5.27 -1.97
C SER A 16 8.80 6.33 -2.97
N ARG A 17 7.47 6.49 -3.11
CA ARG A 17 6.82 7.49 -3.96
C ARG A 17 6.26 8.68 -3.18
N LEU A 18 6.31 8.65 -1.85
CA LEU A 18 5.92 9.79 -1.03
C LEU A 18 7.02 10.85 -1.07
N TYR A 19 6.65 12.04 -1.54
CA TYR A 19 7.49 13.22 -1.42
C TYR A 19 7.52 13.67 0.05
N ASP A 20 8.71 14.00 0.55
CA ASP A 20 8.94 14.47 1.93
C ASP A 20 8.22 13.64 3.01
N ALA A 21 8.47 12.32 3.03
CA ALA A 21 7.87 11.38 3.99
C ALA A 21 7.98 11.86 5.46
N SER A 22 9.02 12.63 5.78
CA SER A 22 9.24 13.27 7.09
C SER A 22 8.09 14.17 7.56
N LEU A 23 7.35 14.80 6.63
CA LEU A 23 6.17 15.63 6.95
C LEU A 23 5.02 14.82 7.56
N TYR A 24 5.08 13.51 7.44
CA TYR A 24 4.04 12.59 7.89
C TYR A 24 4.48 11.71 9.07
N GLN A 25 5.63 12.00 9.69
CA GLN A 25 6.08 11.27 10.88
C GLN A 25 5.03 11.30 12.01
N GLY A 26 4.77 10.14 12.60
CA GLY A 26 3.76 9.95 13.63
C GLY A 26 2.32 9.91 13.10
N LYS A 27 2.11 10.08 11.80
CA LYS A 27 0.79 10.01 11.17
C LYS A 27 0.50 8.60 10.68
N GLN A 28 -0.79 8.32 10.53
CA GLN A 28 -1.26 7.05 10.00
C GLN A 28 -2.38 7.24 8.98
N CYS A 29 -2.45 6.33 8.01
CA CYS A 29 -3.53 6.20 7.06
C CYS A 29 -3.87 4.73 6.85
N VAL A 30 -5.15 4.39 6.79
CA VAL A 30 -5.63 3.06 6.41
C VAL A 30 -6.07 3.12 4.96
N LEU A 31 -5.43 2.31 4.11
CA LEU A 31 -5.75 2.21 2.70
C LEU A 31 -6.38 0.85 2.41
N HIS A 32 -7.46 0.82 1.65
CA HIS A 32 -8.00 -0.42 1.11
C HIS A 32 -7.55 -0.54 -0.35
N ILE A 33 -6.90 -1.65 -0.67
CA ILE A 33 -6.34 -1.90 -2.01
C ILE A 33 -6.98 -3.12 -2.65
N SER A 34 -7.08 -3.09 -3.97
CA SER A 34 -7.30 -4.28 -4.79
C SER A 34 -6.16 -4.47 -5.78
N LEU A 35 -5.66 -5.71 -5.89
CA LEU A 35 -4.54 -6.05 -6.76
C LEU A 35 -4.95 -7.02 -7.87
N ALA A 36 -4.26 -6.92 -8.99
CA ALA A 36 -4.23 -7.93 -10.03
C ALA A 36 -3.15 -9.01 -9.72
N PRO A 37 -3.25 -10.22 -10.32
CA PRO A 37 -2.29 -11.31 -10.06
C PRO A 37 -0.84 -11.01 -10.48
N ASP A 38 -0.63 -10.00 -11.31
CA ASP A 38 0.68 -9.50 -11.74
C ASP A 38 1.30 -8.49 -10.75
N GLY A 39 0.56 -8.08 -9.72
CA GLY A 39 0.95 -7.05 -8.75
C GLY A 39 0.40 -5.66 -9.06
N SER A 40 -0.24 -5.46 -10.21
CA SER A 40 -0.79 -4.15 -10.59
C SER A 40 -1.95 -3.74 -9.67
N LEU A 41 -1.97 -2.46 -9.27
CA LEU A 41 -3.04 -1.90 -8.45
C LEU A 41 -4.29 -1.68 -9.30
N LYS A 42 -5.41 -2.35 -8.95
CA LYS A 42 -6.71 -2.19 -9.62
C LYS A 42 -7.49 -1.01 -9.06
N SER A 43 -7.55 -0.92 -7.74
CA SER A 43 -8.25 0.14 -7.02
C SER A 43 -7.55 0.44 -5.71
N ILE A 44 -7.74 1.67 -5.23
CA ILE A 44 -7.32 2.09 -3.92
C ILE A 44 -8.25 3.16 -3.37
N THR A 45 -8.60 3.03 -2.09
CA THR A 45 -9.40 4.00 -1.34
C THR A 45 -8.78 4.22 0.04
N SER A 46 -9.08 5.37 0.64
CA SER A 46 -8.70 5.67 2.02
C SER A 46 -9.89 5.34 2.93
N GLU A 47 -9.65 4.57 3.97
CA GLU A 47 -10.68 4.23 4.97
C GLU A 47 -10.58 5.09 6.24
N GLY A 48 -9.49 5.84 6.43
CA GLY A 48 -9.36 6.78 7.55
C GLY A 48 -7.91 7.05 7.96
N GLY A 49 -7.72 8.04 8.82
CA GLY A 49 -6.40 8.49 9.27
C GLY A 49 -6.19 9.99 9.03
N ASP A 50 -4.93 10.40 8.93
CA ASP A 50 -4.57 11.78 8.61
C ASP A 50 -4.90 12.08 7.12
N PRO A 51 -5.71 13.09 6.82
CA PRO A 51 -6.14 13.38 5.45
C PRO A 51 -4.99 13.68 4.49
N ALA A 52 -3.94 14.39 4.96
CA ALA A 52 -2.82 14.77 4.11
C ALA A 52 -1.94 13.56 3.78
N LEU A 53 -1.66 12.70 4.77
CA LEU A 53 -0.97 11.43 4.53
C LEU A 53 -1.79 10.51 3.62
N CYS A 54 -3.09 10.38 3.87
CA CYS A 54 -3.94 9.53 3.03
C CYS A 54 -3.98 10.00 1.58
N GLN A 55 -4.15 11.29 1.34
CA GLN A 55 -4.13 11.84 -0.02
C GLN A 55 -2.77 11.61 -0.70
N ALA A 56 -1.66 11.86 0.01
CA ALA A 56 -0.33 11.62 -0.51
C ALA A 56 -0.09 10.13 -0.82
N ALA A 57 -0.53 9.24 0.07
CA ALA A 57 -0.37 7.80 -0.09
C ALA A 57 -1.23 7.25 -1.25
N LEU A 58 -2.44 7.79 -1.47
CA LEU A 58 -3.26 7.47 -2.65
C LEU A 58 -2.56 7.84 -3.96
N MET A 59 -1.93 9.01 -4.02
CA MET A 59 -1.18 9.44 -5.21
C MET A 59 0.09 8.62 -5.41
N ALA A 60 0.82 8.36 -4.32
CA ALA A 60 2.02 7.54 -4.31
C ALA A 60 1.72 6.11 -4.78
N ALA A 61 0.64 5.50 -4.30
CA ALA A 61 0.26 4.14 -4.67
C ALA A 61 -0.07 3.97 -6.15
N LYS A 62 -0.70 4.97 -6.77
CA LYS A 62 -0.99 4.96 -8.23
C LYS A 62 0.28 4.95 -9.10
N THR A 63 1.43 5.37 -8.55
CA THR A 63 2.71 5.42 -9.27
C THR A 63 3.75 4.43 -8.72
N ALA A 64 3.39 3.68 -7.69
CA ALA A 64 4.23 2.67 -7.07
C ALA A 64 4.34 1.45 -7.98
N LYS A 65 5.54 0.87 -8.04
CA LYS A 65 5.77 -0.42 -8.71
C LYS A 65 5.66 -1.52 -7.66
N ILE A 66 4.46 -2.05 -7.51
CA ILE A 66 4.19 -3.17 -6.59
C ILE A 66 4.74 -4.45 -7.23
N PRO A 67 5.61 -5.22 -6.53
CA PRO A 67 6.14 -6.46 -7.08
C PRO A 67 5.02 -7.49 -7.28
N LYS A 68 5.22 -8.43 -8.19
CA LYS A 68 4.28 -9.56 -8.34
C LYS A 68 4.22 -10.39 -7.04
N PRO A 69 3.04 -10.85 -6.60
CA PRO A 69 2.93 -11.76 -5.46
C PRO A 69 3.81 -13.01 -5.64
N PRO A 70 4.48 -13.49 -4.57
CA PRO A 70 5.41 -14.62 -4.66
C PRO A 70 4.72 -15.96 -4.92
N SER A 71 3.40 -16.06 -4.67
CA SER A 71 2.58 -17.23 -4.98
C SER A 71 1.11 -16.88 -5.09
N GLN A 72 0.31 -17.76 -5.72
CA GLN A 72 -1.15 -17.61 -5.78
C GLN A 72 -1.76 -17.55 -4.39
N ALA A 73 -1.26 -18.35 -3.43
CA ALA A 73 -1.77 -18.37 -2.06
C ALA A 73 -1.57 -17.04 -1.32
N VAL A 74 -0.50 -16.30 -1.64
CA VAL A 74 -0.30 -14.94 -1.12
C VAL A 74 -1.24 -13.95 -1.80
N TYR A 75 -1.37 -14.04 -3.13
CA TYR A 75 -2.28 -13.20 -3.90
C TYR A 75 -3.73 -13.33 -3.39
N GLU A 76 -4.27 -14.54 -3.25
CA GLU A 76 -5.65 -14.76 -2.81
C GLU A 76 -5.96 -14.12 -1.44
N LYS A 77 -4.95 -13.98 -0.59
CA LYS A 77 -5.09 -13.40 0.76
C LYS A 77 -4.91 -11.89 0.81
N ILE A 78 -4.37 -11.26 -0.26
CA ILE A 78 -4.04 -9.83 -0.27
C ILE A 78 -4.61 -9.07 -1.49
N LYS A 79 -5.25 -9.77 -2.44
CA LYS A 79 -5.88 -9.18 -3.62
C LYS A 79 -6.96 -8.15 -3.31
N ASP A 80 -7.49 -8.19 -2.09
CA ASP A 80 -8.46 -7.25 -1.52
C ASP A 80 -8.11 -7.14 -0.03
N ALA A 81 -7.40 -6.09 0.37
CA ALA A 81 -6.81 -6.00 1.70
C ALA A 81 -6.68 -4.56 2.20
N LYS A 82 -6.72 -4.43 3.53
CA LYS A 82 -6.42 -3.18 4.23
C LYS A 82 -4.93 -3.12 4.56
N LEU A 83 -4.33 -1.96 4.29
CA LEU A 83 -2.94 -1.66 4.58
C LEU A 83 -2.90 -0.49 5.56
N ASP A 84 -2.37 -0.76 6.75
CA ASP A 84 -2.03 0.27 7.72
C ASP A 84 -0.74 0.96 7.31
N PHE A 85 -0.84 2.22 6.91
CA PHE A 85 0.29 3.05 6.54
C PHE A 85 0.68 3.92 7.72
N LYS A 86 1.87 3.70 8.28
CA LYS A 86 2.43 4.49 9.39
C LYS A 86 3.83 4.94 9.03
N LEU A 87 4.12 6.21 9.29
CA LEU A 87 5.40 6.86 9.03
C LEU A 87 6.00 7.45 10.31
#